data_AF-A0A353VS88-F1
#
_entry.id   AF-A0A353VS88-F1
#
_cell.length_a   1.000
_cell.length_b   1.000
_cell.length_c   1.000
_cell.angle_alpha   90.00
_cell.angle_beta   90.00
_cell.angle_gamma   90.00
#
_symmetry.space_group_name_H-M   'P 1'
#
loop_
_entity.id
_entity.type
_entity.pdbx_description
1 polymer ?
#
loop_
_entity_poly.entity_id
_entity_poly.type
_entity_poly.pdbx_seq_one_letter_code
_entity_poly.pdbx_strand_id
1 'polypeptide(L)'
;FNNNFGITAAFLDNRFNLSFDFYSNTTYDMLMPVTLPPSVGTSSMNVNFGQMNNKGLDLSLSGQIIRTKDLFWSMTLTGGHVMDKIQKISDDIKDDITNPYDSSKPKILLQEGGSQYDIFAMRSAGIDPATGKEIFIKKNG
;
A
#
# COMPACT_ATOMS: atom_id res chain seq x y z
N PHE A 1 6.26 -15.20 -6.18
CA PHE A 1 6.21 -16.28 -5.18
C PHE A 1 5.20 -15.86 -4.13
N ASN A 2 4.27 -16.75 -3.80
CA ASN A 2 3.21 -16.47 -2.85
C ASN A 2 3.42 -17.42 -1.67
N ASN A 3 3.91 -16.86 -0.56
CA ASN A 3 4.10 -17.60 0.66
C ASN A 3 2.98 -17.24 1.61
N ASN A 4 2.19 -18.23 2.03
CA ASN A 4 1.15 -18.06 3.03
C ASN A 4 1.41 -19.04 4.18
N PHE A 5 1.32 -18.54 5.40
CA PHE A 5 1.40 -19.31 6.63
C PHE A 5 0.20 -18.97 7.51
N GLY A 6 -0.65 -19.96 7.74
CA GLY A 6 -1.85 -19.82 8.56
C GLY A 6 -1.85 -20.81 9.73
N ILE A 7 -2.29 -20.35 10.89
CA ILE A 7 -2.58 -21.19 12.06
C ILE A 7 -4.04 -20.98 12.42
N THR A 8 -4.77 -22.08 12.56
CA THR A 8 -6.12 -22.07 13.12
C THR A 8 -6.18 -22.96 14.34
N ALA A 9 -6.78 -22.47 15.41
CA ALA A 9 -6.97 -23.19 16.65
C ALA A 9 -8.43 -23.04 17.10
N ALA A 10 -9.03 -24.15 17.53
CA ALA A 10 -10.37 -24.21 18.06
C ALA A 10 -10.33 -24.79 19.48
N PHE A 11 -11.07 -24.17 20.40
CA PHE A 11 -11.08 -24.53 21.81
C PHE A 11 -12.50 -24.71 22.32
N LEU A 12 -12.64 -25.51 23.39
CA LEU A 12 -13.89 -25.71 24.13
C LEU A 12 -15.04 -26.18 23.22
N ASP A 13 -14.83 -27.28 22.48
CA ASP A 13 -15.82 -27.85 21.55
C ASP A 13 -16.25 -26.83 20.47
N ASN A 14 -15.24 -26.22 19.80
CA ASN A 14 -15.38 -25.15 18.80
C ASN A 14 -16.10 -23.87 19.30
N ARG A 15 -16.22 -23.68 20.61
CA ARG A 15 -16.82 -22.47 21.19
C ARG A 15 -16.00 -21.22 20.92
N PHE A 16 -14.68 -21.33 20.87
CA PHE A 16 -13.77 -20.25 20.51
C PHE A 16 -12.86 -20.69 19.38
N ASN A 17 -12.79 -19.90 18.31
CA ASN A 17 -11.94 -20.15 17.16
C ASN A 17 -11.03 -18.95 16.95
N LEU A 18 -9.75 -19.21 16.82
CA LEU A 18 -8.71 -18.23 16.53
C LEU A 18 -8.04 -18.64 15.22
N SER A 19 -7.98 -17.72 14.28
CA SER A 19 -7.25 -17.85 13.03
C SER A 19 -6.26 -16.69 12.90
N PHE A 20 -5.04 -17.01 12.54
CA PHE A 20 -3.99 -16.06 12.24
C PHE A 20 -3.35 -16.46 10.92
N ASP A 21 -3.32 -15.54 9.97
CA ASP A 21 -2.75 -15.75 8.65
C ASP A 21 -1.70 -14.70 8.37
N PHE A 22 -0.56 -15.12 7.85
CA PHE A 22 0.51 -14.24 7.40
C PHE A 22 0.86 -14.59 5.96
N TYR A 23 0.78 -13.59 5.08
CA TYR A 23 1.06 -13.78 3.66
C TYR A 23 2.11 -12.80 3.16
N SER A 24 2.86 -13.23 2.15
CA SER A 24 3.80 -12.43 1.38
C SER A 24 3.67 -12.82 -0.09
N ASN A 25 3.06 -11.94 -0.87
CA ASN A 25 2.83 -12.10 -2.28
C ASN A 25 3.74 -11.15 -3.06
N THR A 26 4.60 -11.71 -3.91
CA THR A 26 5.37 -10.90 -4.88
C THR A 26 4.70 -10.99 -6.24
N THR A 27 4.19 -9.86 -6.71
CA THR A 27 3.70 -9.65 -8.07
C THR A 27 4.87 -9.26 -8.95
N TYR A 28 5.10 -10.07 -10.00
CA TYR A 28 6.04 -9.77 -11.06
C TYR A 28 5.31 -9.13 -12.23
N ASP A 29 6.04 -8.33 -12.99
CA ASP A 29 5.57 -7.70 -14.22
C ASP A 29 4.26 -6.92 -14.06
N MET A 30 4.16 -6.16 -12.97
CA MET A 30 2.95 -5.42 -12.64
C MET A 30 2.66 -4.39 -13.73
N LEU A 31 1.49 -4.50 -14.36
CA LEU A 31 1.03 -3.51 -15.34
C LEU A 31 0.54 -2.27 -14.60
N MET A 32 1.15 -1.12 -14.86
CA MET A 32 0.66 0.17 -14.39
C MET A 32 0.30 1.07 -15.57
N PRO A 33 -0.81 1.84 -15.49
CA PRO A 33 -1.11 2.86 -16.45
C PRO A 33 -0.18 4.07 -16.22
N VAL A 34 0.57 4.46 -17.26
CA VAL A 34 1.34 5.70 -17.28
C VAL A 34 0.62 6.72 -18.14
N THR A 35 0.56 7.96 -17.66
CA THR A 35 0.02 9.08 -18.42
C THR A 35 0.99 9.48 -19.53
N LEU A 36 0.49 9.53 -20.76
CA LEU A 36 1.28 9.94 -21.92
C LEU A 36 1.05 11.41 -22.26
N PRO A 37 2.02 12.06 -22.93
CA PRO A 37 1.84 13.41 -23.45
C PRO A 37 0.67 13.48 -24.45
N PRO A 38 -0.15 14.54 -24.44
CA PRO A 38 -1.28 14.69 -25.35
C PRO A 38 -0.92 14.61 -26.84
N SER A 39 0.32 14.91 -27.21
CA SER A 39 0.83 14.86 -28.58
C SER A 39 0.82 13.45 -29.19
N VAL A 40 0.75 12.41 -28.35
CA VAL A 40 0.74 10.99 -28.77
C VAL A 40 -0.66 10.53 -29.18
N GLY A 41 -1.71 11.36 -28.98
CA GLY A 41 -3.09 11.05 -29.39
C GLY A 41 -3.82 10.03 -28.51
N THR A 42 -3.20 9.61 -27.41
CA THR A 42 -3.79 8.74 -26.38
C THR A 42 -3.42 9.27 -24.98
N SER A 43 -4.31 9.10 -24.00
CA SER A 43 -4.15 9.63 -22.65
C SER A 43 -3.30 8.75 -21.73
N SER A 44 -3.25 7.44 -21.96
CA SER A 44 -2.50 6.50 -21.11
C SER A 44 -2.14 5.22 -21.84
N MET A 45 -1.03 4.59 -21.43
CA MET A 45 -0.69 3.22 -21.84
C MET A 45 -0.29 2.37 -20.64
N ASN A 46 -0.58 1.07 -20.69
CA ASN A 46 -0.12 0.12 -19.68
C ASN A 46 1.30 -0.32 -20.00
N VAL A 47 2.19 -0.20 -19.01
CA VAL A 47 3.57 -0.67 -19.12
C VAL A 47 3.88 -1.64 -18.00
N ASN A 48 4.87 -2.49 -18.23
CA ASN A 48 5.44 -3.32 -17.17
C ASN A 48 6.23 -2.42 -16.21
N PHE A 49 5.64 -2.18 -15.04
CA PHE A 49 6.18 -1.31 -14.00
C PHE A 49 7.34 -1.93 -13.23
N GLY A 50 7.31 -3.25 -13.06
CA GLY A 50 8.32 -4.01 -12.33
C GLY A 50 7.71 -4.94 -11.28
N GLN A 51 8.36 -5.01 -10.13
CA GLN A 51 8.09 -6.00 -9.07
C GLN A 51 7.58 -5.31 -7.80
N MET A 52 6.47 -5.79 -7.28
CA MET A 52 5.86 -5.31 -6.03
C MET A 52 5.65 -6.48 -5.08
N ASN A 53 5.93 -6.25 -3.80
CA ASN A 53 5.71 -7.24 -2.76
C ASN A 53 4.69 -6.71 -1.75
N ASN A 54 3.59 -7.44 -1.59
CA ASN A 54 2.55 -7.17 -0.62
C ASN A 54 2.66 -8.19 0.50
N LYS A 55 2.88 -7.72 1.72
CA LYS A 55 2.87 -8.55 2.93
C LYS A 55 1.71 -8.15 3.80
N GLY A 56 1.04 -9.12 4.39
CA GLY A 56 -0.01 -8.82 5.34
C GLY A 56 -0.15 -9.87 6.41
N LEU A 57 -0.82 -9.44 7.46
CA LEU A 57 -1.24 -10.25 8.59
C LEU A 57 -2.74 -10.08 8.75
N ASP A 58 -3.44 -11.19 8.93
CA ASP A 58 -4.86 -11.24 9.20
C ASP A 58 -5.09 -12.04 10.48
N LEU A 59 -5.96 -11.52 11.33
CA LEU A 59 -6.36 -12.10 12.61
C LEU A 59 -7.89 -12.18 12.64
N SER A 60 -8.39 -13.34 13.05
CA SER A 60 -9.81 -13.56 13.30
C SER A 60 -9.98 -14.32 14.60
N LEU A 61 -10.78 -13.75 15.50
CA LEU A 61 -11.17 -14.39 16.76
C LEU A 61 -12.69 -14.43 16.80
N SER A 62 -13.26 -15.62 16.91
CA SER A 62 -14.70 -15.81 17.08
C SER A 62 -14.98 -16.60 18.35
N GLY A 63 -16.06 -16.26 19.04
CA GLY A 63 -16.41 -16.88 20.31
C GLY A 63 -17.90 -16.83 20.58
N GLN A 64 -18.48 -17.95 21.01
CA GLN A 64 -19.81 -17.97 21.62
C GLN A 64 -19.65 -17.67 23.11
N ILE A 65 -19.72 -16.39 23.49
CA ILE A 65 -19.43 -15.96 24.85
C ILE A 65 -20.49 -16.44 25.84
N ILE A 66 -21.78 -16.40 25.47
CA ILE A 66 -22.88 -16.95 26.29
C ILE A 66 -23.64 -18.01 25.49
N ARG A 67 -23.84 -19.20 26.07
CA ARG A 67 -24.58 -20.32 25.48
C ARG A 67 -25.51 -20.95 26.53
N THR A 68 -26.62 -20.27 26.83
CA THR A 68 -27.69 -20.79 27.70
C THR A 68 -28.97 -21.01 26.89
N LYS A 69 -30.02 -21.60 27.49
CA LYS A 69 -31.31 -21.82 26.81
C LYS A 69 -32.04 -20.51 26.49
N ASP A 70 -31.83 -19.50 27.33
CA ASP A 70 -32.56 -18.22 27.27
C ASP A 70 -31.75 -17.12 26.59
N LEU A 71 -30.43 -17.25 26.52
CA LEU A 71 -29.54 -16.27 25.89
C LEU A 71 -28.36 -16.94 25.17
N PHE A 72 -28.24 -16.61 23.90
CA PHE A 72 -27.08 -16.94 23.07
C PHE A 72 -26.40 -15.66 22.61
N TRP A 73 -25.12 -15.48 22.96
CA TRP A 73 -24.33 -14.34 22.56
C TRP A 73 -23.02 -14.81 21.94
N SER A 74 -22.78 -14.41 20.69
CA SER A 74 -21.53 -14.64 19.99
C SER A 74 -20.89 -13.33 19.54
N MET A 75 -19.57 -13.29 19.56
CA MET A 75 -18.77 -12.16 19.12
C MET A 75 -17.71 -12.66 18.15
N THR A 76 -17.50 -11.91 17.07
CA THR A 76 -16.39 -12.11 16.14
C THR A 76 -15.63 -10.80 16.02
N LEU A 77 -14.31 -10.87 16.19
CA LEU A 77 -13.37 -9.79 16.01
C LEU A 77 -12.44 -10.17 14.87
N THR A 78 -12.36 -9.30 13.86
CA THR A 78 -11.40 -9.44 12.77
C THR A 78 -10.52 -8.20 12.71
N GLY A 79 -9.28 -8.39 12.30
CA GLY A 79 -8.33 -7.32 12.10
C GLY A 79 -7.26 -7.75 11.12
N GLY A 80 -6.82 -6.84 10.26
CA GLY A 80 -5.79 -7.12 9.27
C GLY A 80 -4.91 -5.90 9.04
N HIS A 81 -3.69 -6.14 8.61
CA HIS A 81 -2.76 -5.09 8.21
C HIS A 81 -1.98 -5.55 6.98
N VAL A 82 -1.92 -4.69 5.97
CA VAL A 82 -1.19 -4.94 4.73
C VAL A 82 -0.16 -3.83 4.51
N MET A 83 1.03 -4.23 4.07
CA MET A 83 2.10 -3.35 3.66
C MET A 83 2.51 -3.74 2.25
N ASP A 84 2.49 -2.76 1.35
CA ASP A 84 3.06 -2.90 0.03
C ASP A 84 4.48 -2.32 0.00
N LYS A 85 5.32 -2.91 -0.85
CA LYS A 85 6.69 -2.46 -1.08
C LYS A 85 7.08 -2.67 -2.53
N ILE A 86 7.50 -1.60 -3.19
CA ILE A 86 8.08 -1.66 -4.52
C ILE A 86 9.46 -2.33 -4.39
N GLN A 87 9.63 -3.51 -4.98
CA GLN A 87 10.92 -4.23 -4.94
C GLN A 87 11.85 -3.79 -6.05
N LYS A 88 11.31 -3.62 -7.26
CA LYS A 88 12.07 -3.21 -8.44
C LYS A 88 11.18 -2.41 -9.37
N ILE A 89 11.69 -1.30 -9.90
CA ILE A 89 11.08 -0.58 -11.02
C ILE A 89 11.81 -0.99 -12.30
N SER A 90 11.08 -1.19 -13.40
CA SER A 90 11.68 -1.53 -14.70
C SER A 90 12.63 -0.43 -15.20
N ASP A 91 13.70 -0.84 -15.87
CA ASP A 91 14.76 0.10 -16.29
C ASP A 91 14.23 1.11 -17.34
N ASP A 92 13.27 0.69 -18.17
CA ASP A 92 12.58 1.54 -19.15
C ASP A 92 11.79 2.69 -18.48
N ILE A 93 11.25 2.45 -17.28
CA ILE A 93 10.51 3.46 -16.52
C ILE A 93 11.43 4.30 -15.66
N LYS A 94 12.51 3.71 -15.13
CA LYS A 94 13.51 4.46 -14.38
C LYS A 94 14.09 5.59 -15.22
N ASP A 95 14.36 5.35 -16.50
CA ASP A 95 14.86 6.40 -17.40
C ASP A 95 13.81 7.52 -17.59
N ASP A 96 12.54 7.19 -17.81
CA ASP A 96 11.47 8.20 -17.98
C ASP A 96 11.19 9.01 -16.69
N ILE A 97 11.22 8.37 -15.51
CA ILE A 97 11.00 9.04 -14.21
C ILE A 97 12.21 9.91 -13.81
N THR A 98 13.43 9.46 -14.08
CA THR A 98 14.66 10.13 -13.63
C THR A 98 15.20 11.14 -14.63
N ASN A 99 14.73 11.16 -15.87
CA ASN A 99 15.20 12.11 -16.88
C ASN A 99 14.97 13.57 -16.42
N PRO A 100 16.04 14.37 -16.24
CA PRO A 100 15.93 15.76 -15.80
C PRO A 100 15.43 16.70 -16.92
N TYR A 101 15.35 16.24 -18.17
CA TYR A 101 14.96 17.06 -19.33
C TYR A 101 13.47 17.00 -19.67
N ASP A 102 12.70 16.05 -19.13
CA ASP A 102 11.25 15.99 -19.34
C ASP A 102 10.51 16.72 -18.22
N SER A 103 10.32 18.03 -18.44
CA SER A 103 9.55 18.92 -17.54
C SER A 103 8.04 18.90 -17.82
N SER A 104 7.59 18.10 -18.79
CA SER A 104 6.21 18.17 -19.32
C SER A 104 5.24 17.20 -18.65
N LYS A 105 5.74 16.27 -17.84
CA LYS A 105 4.95 15.24 -17.15
C LYS A 105 4.94 15.47 -15.64
N PRO A 106 3.81 15.27 -14.95
CA PRO A 106 3.81 15.13 -13.49
C PRO A 106 4.73 13.96 -13.11
N LYS A 107 5.81 14.24 -12.37
CA LYS A 107 6.73 13.19 -11.92
C LYS A 107 6.02 12.35 -10.87
N ILE A 108 5.67 11.11 -11.22
CA ILE A 108 5.26 10.13 -10.22
C ILE A 108 6.52 9.76 -9.45
N LEU A 109 6.58 10.17 -8.19
CA LEU A 109 7.68 9.84 -7.31
C LEU A 109 7.42 8.42 -6.78
N LEU A 110 7.96 7.43 -7.46
CA LEU A 110 7.95 6.03 -6.99
C LEU A 110 9.39 5.65 -6.69
N GLN A 111 9.62 5.16 -5.48
CA GLN A 111 10.96 4.79 -5.02
C GLN A 111 11.01 3.30 -4.71
N GLU A 112 12.04 2.62 -5.21
CA GLU A 112 12.34 1.25 -4.79
C GLU A 112 12.52 1.22 -3.27
N GLY A 113 11.74 0.36 -2.62
CA GLY A 113 11.68 0.23 -1.18
C GLY A 113 10.55 1.01 -0.50
N GLY A 114 9.87 1.92 -1.20
CA GLY A 114 8.67 2.63 -0.74
C GLY A 114 7.37 1.93 -1.11
N SER A 115 6.25 2.53 -0.71
CA SER A 115 4.89 2.11 -1.10
C SER A 115 4.51 2.76 -2.43
N GLN A 116 3.68 2.10 -3.24
CA GLN A 116 3.08 2.72 -4.42
C GLN A 116 2.11 3.85 -4.07
N TYR A 117 1.68 3.93 -2.81
CA TYR A 117 0.75 4.93 -2.29
C TYR A 117 1.45 6.03 -1.48
N ASP A 118 2.78 6.07 -1.48
CA ASP A 118 3.53 7.11 -0.79
C ASP A 118 3.15 8.51 -1.34
N ILE A 119 2.79 9.41 -0.42
CA ILE A 119 2.45 10.79 -0.75
C ILE A 119 3.70 11.65 -0.63
N PHE A 120 4.07 12.27 -1.74
CA PHE A 120 5.19 13.20 -1.79
C PHE A 120 4.67 14.63 -1.78
N ALA A 121 5.01 15.36 -0.71
CA ALA A 121 4.66 16.76 -0.55
C ALA A 121 5.83 17.55 0.05
N MET A 122 5.88 18.84 -0.25
CA MET A 122 6.80 19.76 0.43
C MET A 122 6.32 19.98 1.85
N ARG A 123 7.25 19.96 2.82
CA ARG A 123 6.93 20.26 4.21
C ARG A 123 6.60 21.75 4.34
N SER A 124 5.41 22.07 4.84
CA SER A 124 4.99 23.45 5.11
C SER A 124 5.26 23.81 6.58
N ALA A 125 5.81 25.01 6.81
CA ALA A 125 5.94 25.64 8.13
C ALA A 125 4.74 26.56 8.47
N GLY A 126 3.71 26.56 7.61
CA GLY A 126 2.52 27.39 7.77
C GLY A 126 2.62 28.73 7.03
N ILE A 127 1.72 29.65 7.36
CA ILE A 127 1.66 30.98 6.76
C ILE A 127 2.49 31.96 7.60
N ASP A 128 3.38 32.71 6.94
CA ASP A 128 4.06 33.84 7.53
C ASP A 128 3.05 34.93 7.91
N PRO A 129 2.91 35.30 9.20
CA PRO A 129 1.95 36.32 9.62
C PRO A 129 2.29 37.72 9.10
N ALA A 130 3.55 37.99 8.74
CA ALA A 130 3.98 39.29 8.22
C ALA A 130 3.75 39.45 6.71
N THR A 131 3.87 38.37 5.94
CA THR A 131 3.78 38.42 4.47
C THR A 131 2.55 37.73 3.89
N GLY A 132 1.83 36.94 4.69
CA GLY A 132 0.68 36.15 4.26
C GLY A 132 1.03 35.00 3.32
N LYS A 133 2.32 34.70 3.11
CA LYS A 133 2.81 33.66 2.21
C LYS A 133 3.05 32.35 2.97
N GLU A 134 2.81 31.24 2.30
CA GLU A 134 3.18 29.92 2.82
C GLU A 134 4.70 29.75 2.84
N ILE A 135 5.23 29.30 3.98
CA ILE A 135 6.63 29.03 4.19
C ILE A 135 6.85 27.53 3.95
N PHE A 136 7.63 27.19 2.93
CA PHE A 136 8.05 25.81 2.68
C PHE A 136 9.42 25.54 3.30
N ILE A 137 9.53 24.47 4.07
CA ILE A 137 10.78 23.99 4.67
C ILE A 137 11.56 23.29 3.56
N LYS A 138 12.77 23.79 3.27
CA LYS A 138 13.68 23.17 2.30
C LYS A 138 14.34 21.94 2.93
N LYS A 139 14.94 21.09 2.10
CA LYS A 139 15.64 19.86 2.53
C LYS A 139 16.69 20.09 3.63
N ASN A 140 17.19 21.31 3.77
CA ASN A 140 18.31 21.68 4.65
C ASN A 140 17.87 22.37 5.94
N GLY A 141 16.55 22.49 6.19
CA GLY A 141 16.01 23.37 7.24
C GLY A 141 15.71 24.75 6.67
#